data_AF-A0A6J8EAR9-F1
#
_entry.id   AF-A0A6J8EAR9-F1
#
_cell.length_a   1.000
_cell.length_b   1.000
_cell.length_c   1.000
_cell.angle_alpha   90.00
_cell.angle_beta   90.00
_cell.angle_gamma   90.00
#
_symmetry.space_group_name_H-M   'P 1'
#
loop_
_entity.id
_entity.type
_entity.pdbx_description
1 polymer ?
#
loop_
_entity_poly.entity_id
_entity_poly.type
_entity_poly.pdbx_seq_one_letter_code
_entity_poly.pdbx_strand_id
1 'polypeptide(L)'
;MDNQDASMSAQKVEIAFNGVANELHGLREVVNLQGDVATELKGLKSAICSQNVVQGITPFEGNTKNFKAWIKSIEKYALLFNDMERIKEIAFQTCKGACSDYIQRYLRDHRDTTWEQLKKELTSRFGEITDPQHASTLLRQLKQKGDESVQIYAENLLNLANEAYSDLDGHNEAMEKGN
;
A
#
# COMPACT_ATOMS: atom_id res chain seq x y z
N MET A 1 -14.86 77.64 1.52
CA MET A 1 -14.29 76.66 2.46
C MET A 1 -14.54 75.22 2.01
N ASP A 2 -15.35 75.00 0.97
CA ASP A 2 -15.83 73.67 0.55
C ASP A 2 -14.81 72.78 -0.20
N ASN A 3 -13.71 73.36 -0.71
CA ASN A 3 -12.75 72.61 -1.52
C ASN A 3 -11.72 71.83 -0.68
N GLN A 4 -11.57 72.17 0.61
CA GLN A 4 -10.61 71.54 1.52
C GLN A 4 -11.20 70.28 2.18
N ASP A 5 -12.52 70.25 2.41
CA ASP A 5 -13.24 69.08 2.95
C ASP A 5 -13.36 67.95 1.92
N ALA A 6 -13.58 68.28 0.64
CA ALA A 6 -13.62 67.28 -0.43
C ALA A 6 -12.26 66.57 -0.61
N SER A 7 -11.15 67.32 -0.49
CA SER A 7 -9.79 66.79 -0.56
C SER A 7 -9.45 65.87 0.62
N MET A 8 -9.86 66.23 1.84
CA MET A 8 -9.65 65.36 3.01
C MET A 8 -10.51 64.09 2.95
N SER A 9 -11.71 64.17 2.38
CA SER A 9 -12.58 63.00 2.21
C SER A 9 -11.98 62.00 1.21
N ALA A 10 -11.46 62.48 0.07
CA ALA A 10 -10.80 61.64 -0.93
C ALA A 10 -9.55 60.93 -0.37
N GLN A 11 -8.73 61.65 0.40
CA GLN A 11 -7.51 61.10 1.00
C GLN A 11 -7.82 60.00 2.04
N LYS A 12 -8.92 60.13 2.80
CA LYS A 12 -9.38 59.07 3.72
C LYS A 12 -9.83 57.81 2.99
N VAL A 13 -10.50 57.94 1.85
CA VAL A 13 -10.94 56.80 1.03
C VAL A 13 -9.73 56.06 0.46
N GLU A 14 -8.72 56.77 -0.02
CA GLU A 14 -7.49 56.17 -0.56
C GLU A 14 -6.69 55.42 0.51
N ILE A 15 -6.57 55.98 1.71
CA ILE A 15 -5.94 55.30 2.86
C ILE A 15 -6.71 54.02 3.23
N ALA A 16 -8.04 54.06 3.27
CA ALA A 16 -8.86 52.89 3.56
C ALA A 16 -8.71 51.81 2.48
N PHE A 17 -8.68 52.19 1.21
CA PHE A 17 -8.51 51.27 0.08
C PHE A 17 -7.13 50.58 0.11
N ASN A 18 -6.06 51.35 0.38
CA ASN A 18 -4.72 50.81 0.52
C ASN A 18 -4.60 49.87 1.73
N GLY A 19 -5.31 50.16 2.83
CA GLY A 19 -5.41 49.26 3.98
C GLY A 19 -6.03 47.91 3.61
N VAL A 20 -7.17 47.93 2.92
CA VAL A 20 -7.86 46.71 2.47
C VAL A 20 -7.01 45.91 1.46
N ALA A 21 -6.31 46.59 0.54
CA ALA A 21 -5.43 45.92 -0.41
C ALA A 21 -4.26 45.20 0.27
N ASN A 22 -3.67 45.81 1.31
CA ASN A 22 -2.60 45.19 2.10
C ASN A 22 -3.10 43.99 2.91
N GLU A 23 -4.31 44.05 3.49
CA GLU A 23 -4.92 42.92 4.19
C GLU A 23 -5.22 41.75 3.23
N LEU A 24 -5.75 42.03 2.03
CA LEU A 24 -5.98 41.03 1.00
C LEU A 24 -4.69 40.38 0.50
N HIS A 25 -3.60 41.14 0.38
CA HIS A 25 -2.29 40.61 0.05
C HIS A 25 -1.78 39.65 1.14
N GLY A 26 -1.89 40.05 2.41
CA GLY A 26 -1.49 39.21 3.55
C GLY A 26 -2.29 37.90 3.62
N LEU A 27 -3.61 37.96 3.37
CA LEU A 27 -4.46 36.76 3.33
C LEU A 27 -4.05 35.80 2.20
N ARG A 28 -3.67 36.33 1.03
CA ARG A 28 -3.21 35.51 -0.10
C ARG A 28 -1.90 34.78 0.22
N GLU A 29 -0.95 35.44 0.88
CA GLU A 29 0.29 34.80 1.32
C GLU A 29 0.02 33.67 2.31
N VAL A 30 -0.87 33.87 3.28
CA VAL A 30 -1.24 32.83 4.25
C VAL A 30 -1.85 31.61 3.56
N VAL A 31 -2.73 31.81 2.57
CA VAL A 31 -3.33 30.69 1.81
C VAL A 31 -2.28 29.93 0.99
N ASN A 32 -1.34 30.62 0.37
CA ASN A 32 -0.25 29.98 -0.37
C ASN A 32 0.64 29.14 0.56
N LEU A 33 1.04 29.71 1.71
CA LEU A 33 1.83 29.01 2.72
C LEU A 33 1.11 27.75 3.23
N GLN A 34 -0.21 27.81 3.41
CA GLN A 34 -1.00 26.64 3.79
C GLN A 34 -0.95 25.53 2.72
N GLY A 35 -0.98 25.90 1.43
CA GLY A 35 -0.83 24.96 0.32
C GLY A 35 0.56 24.30 0.27
N ASP A 36 1.60 25.09 0.50
CA ASP A 36 2.99 24.61 0.52
C ASP A 36 3.21 23.65 1.70
N VAL A 37 2.75 24.01 2.91
CA VAL A 37 2.83 23.15 4.09
C VAL A 37 2.10 21.83 3.89
N ALA A 38 0.91 21.85 3.28
CA ALA A 38 0.16 20.62 2.98
C ALA A 38 0.91 19.71 2.00
N THR A 39 1.60 20.30 1.01
CA THR A 39 2.39 19.56 0.02
C THR A 39 3.63 18.93 0.66
N GLU A 40 4.36 19.70 1.47
CA GLU A 40 5.53 19.23 2.22
C GLU A 40 5.15 18.13 3.23
N LEU A 41 4.05 18.29 3.97
CA LEU A 41 3.54 17.25 4.88
C LEU A 41 3.18 15.96 4.14
N LYS A 42 2.58 16.07 2.95
CA LYS A 42 2.29 14.90 2.11
C LYS A 42 3.59 14.21 1.63
N GLY A 43 4.59 14.99 1.24
CA GLY A 43 5.92 14.48 0.88
C GLY A 43 6.61 13.77 2.04
N LEU A 44 6.60 14.39 3.22
CA LEU A 44 7.19 13.86 4.45
C LEU A 44 6.49 12.57 4.89
N LYS A 45 5.15 12.54 4.85
CA LYS A 45 4.36 11.32 5.13
C LYS A 45 4.77 10.19 4.19
N SER A 46 4.89 10.46 2.90
CA SER A 46 5.31 9.45 1.91
C SER A 46 6.73 8.94 2.20
N ALA A 47 7.66 9.83 2.51
CA ALA A 47 9.05 9.49 2.85
C ALA A 47 9.14 8.62 4.10
N ILE A 48 8.45 9.01 5.19
CA ILE A 48 8.41 8.24 6.44
C ILE A 48 7.79 6.85 6.22
N CYS A 49 6.68 6.77 5.48
CA CYS A 49 6.07 5.49 5.12
C CYS A 49 7.07 4.60 4.37
N SER A 50 7.78 5.14 3.36
CA SER A 50 8.76 4.36 2.59
C SER A 50 9.95 3.87 3.42
N GLN A 51 10.44 4.67 4.37
CA GLN A 51 11.53 4.27 5.26
C GLN A 51 11.11 3.15 6.23
N ASN A 52 9.90 3.23 6.78
CA ASN A 52 9.40 2.23 7.72
C ASN A 52 9.10 0.88 7.04
N VAL A 53 8.62 0.90 5.80
CA VAL A 53 8.39 -0.30 4.99
C VAL A 53 9.69 -1.09 4.81
N VAL A 54 10.77 -0.40 4.43
CA VAL A 54 12.07 -1.03 4.14
C VAL A 54 12.74 -1.61 5.39
N GLN A 55 12.47 -1.06 6.57
CA GLN A 55 13.00 -1.60 7.83
C GLN A 55 12.17 -2.77 8.40
N GLY A 56 10.86 -2.80 8.11
CA GLY A 56 9.94 -3.79 8.69
C GLY A 56 9.83 -5.11 7.92
N ILE A 57 10.23 -5.15 6.64
CA ILE A 57 10.08 -6.31 5.76
C ILE A 57 11.45 -6.70 5.20
N THR A 58 11.86 -7.96 5.39
CA THR A 58 13.07 -8.50 4.77
C THR A 58 12.91 -8.51 3.25
N PRO A 59 13.84 -7.88 2.49
CA PRO A 59 13.71 -7.82 1.05
C PRO A 59 13.71 -9.19 0.37
N PHE A 60 12.88 -9.36 -0.65
CA PHE A 60 12.84 -10.57 -1.47
C PHE A 60 13.82 -10.48 -2.63
N GLU A 61 14.74 -11.45 -2.69
CA GLU A 61 15.84 -11.50 -3.67
C GLU A 61 15.68 -12.64 -4.69
N GLY A 62 14.47 -13.20 -4.83
CA GLY A 62 14.17 -14.23 -5.82
C GLY A 62 14.27 -15.68 -5.34
N ASN A 63 14.55 -15.92 -4.04
CA ASN A 63 14.57 -17.28 -3.48
C ASN A 63 13.13 -17.76 -3.20
N THR A 64 12.66 -18.73 -3.99
CA THR A 64 11.30 -19.29 -3.92
C THR A 64 10.88 -19.75 -2.52
N LYS A 65 11.82 -20.28 -1.72
CA LYS A 65 11.55 -20.74 -0.34
C LYS A 65 11.10 -19.60 0.59
N ASN A 66 11.60 -18.39 0.35
CA ASN A 66 11.29 -17.22 1.16
C ASN A 66 10.08 -16.44 0.62
N PHE A 67 9.55 -16.82 -0.55
CA PHE A 67 8.47 -16.09 -1.21
C PHE A 67 7.21 -16.02 -0.34
N LYS A 68 6.75 -17.17 0.18
CA LYS A 68 5.56 -17.24 1.04
C LYS A 68 5.74 -16.39 2.31
N ALA A 69 6.92 -16.45 2.93
CA ALA A 69 7.23 -15.65 4.11
C ALA A 69 7.20 -14.15 3.81
N TRP A 70 7.77 -13.75 2.67
CA TRP A 70 7.79 -12.37 2.21
C TRP A 70 6.38 -11.82 1.94
N ILE A 71 5.53 -12.55 1.21
CA ILE A 71 4.12 -12.18 0.99
C ILE A 71 3.39 -11.97 2.32
N LYS A 72 3.53 -12.91 3.27
CA LYS A 72 2.94 -12.78 4.61
C LYS A 72 3.46 -11.55 5.37
N SER A 73 4.74 -11.19 5.22
CA SER A 73 5.30 -9.98 5.83
C SER A 73 4.71 -8.70 5.25
N ILE A 74 4.48 -8.64 3.94
CA ILE A 74 3.81 -7.51 3.27
C ILE A 74 2.37 -7.38 3.78
N GLU A 75 1.61 -8.46 3.79
CA GLU A 75 0.20 -8.45 4.22
C GLU A 75 0.07 -8.07 5.69
N LYS A 76 0.94 -8.61 6.54
CA LYS A 76 1.01 -8.22 7.95
C LYS A 76 1.31 -6.74 8.11
N TYR A 77 2.25 -6.19 7.33
CA TYR A 77 2.58 -4.77 7.38
C TYR A 77 1.37 -3.92 6.95
N ALA A 78 0.78 -4.24 5.80
CA ALA A 78 -0.38 -3.50 5.29
C ALA A 78 -1.56 -3.53 6.27
N LEU A 79 -1.78 -4.66 6.96
CA LEU A 79 -2.79 -4.78 8.00
C LEU A 79 -2.49 -3.92 9.23
N LEU A 80 -1.24 -3.93 9.73
CA LEU A 80 -0.83 -3.16 10.91
C LEU A 80 -0.94 -1.65 10.71
N PHE A 81 -0.66 -1.17 9.49
CA PHE A 81 -0.69 0.26 9.16
C PHE A 81 -1.97 0.69 8.43
N ASN A 82 -2.93 -0.23 8.27
CA ASN A 82 -4.16 -0.02 7.49
C ASN A 82 -3.89 0.57 6.08
N ASP A 83 -2.83 0.08 5.43
CA ASP A 83 -2.30 0.59 4.17
C ASP A 83 -2.49 -0.43 3.02
N MET A 84 -3.68 -1.04 2.99
CA MET A 84 -4.05 -2.04 1.99
C MET A 84 -4.09 -1.47 0.57
N GLU A 85 -4.34 -0.17 0.43
CA GLU A 85 -4.33 0.50 -0.89
C GLU A 85 -2.93 0.53 -1.51
N ARG A 86 -1.88 0.63 -0.68
CA ARG A 86 -0.48 0.76 -1.12
C ARG A 86 0.30 -0.55 -1.04
N ILE A 87 -0.36 -1.67 -0.76
CA ILE A 87 0.28 -2.98 -0.64
C ILE A 87 1.09 -3.38 -1.90
N LYS A 88 0.64 -2.93 -3.09
CA LYS A 88 1.37 -3.10 -4.36
C LYS A 88 2.69 -2.32 -4.39
N GLU A 89 2.70 -1.10 -3.86
CA GLU A 89 3.90 -0.28 -3.73
C GLU A 89 4.87 -0.87 -2.72
N ILE A 90 4.35 -1.40 -1.61
CA ILE A 90 5.14 -2.10 -0.58
C ILE A 90 5.82 -3.34 -1.18
N ALA A 91 5.08 -4.14 -1.97
CA ALA A 91 5.67 -5.27 -2.69
C ALA A 91 6.78 -4.84 -3.64
N PHE A 92 6.56 -3.77 -4.41
CA PHE A 92 7.58 -3.21 -5.30
C PHE A 92 8.84 -2.71 -4.54
N GLN A 93 8.67 -2.04 -3.41
CA GLN A 93 9.77 -1.50 -2.59
C GLN A 93 10.58 -2.58 -1.87
N THR A 94 9.95 -3.70 -1.53
CA THR A 94 10.55 -4.77 -0.72
C THR A 94 11.02 -5.95 -1.55
N CYS A 95 10.94 -5.89 -2.88
CA CYS A 95 11.56 -6.88 -3.76
C CYS A 95 12.77 -6.28 -4.49
N LYS A 96 13.67 -7.15 -4.93
CA LYS A 96 14.85 -6.78 -5.72
C LYS A 96 14.97 -7.65 -6.97
N GLY A 97 15.77 -7.19 -7.93
CA GLY A 97 16.10 -7.91 -9.15
C GLY A 97 14.87 -8.26 -10.00
N ALA A 98 14.83 -9.48 -10.53
CA ALA A 98 13.81 -9.92 -11.50
C ALA A 98 12.37 -9.80 -11.00
N CYS A 99 12.13 -9.95 -9.70
CA CYS A 99 10.79 -9.77 -9.10
C CYS A 99 10.36 -8.29 -9.15
N SER A 100 11.26 -7.37 -8.84
CA SER A 100 11.01 -5.92 -8.92
C SER A 100 10.76 -5.48 -10.36
N ASP A 101 11.60 -5.93 -11.29
CA ASP A 101 11.44 -5.67 -12.73
C ASP A 101 10.11 -6.22 -13.27
N TYR A 102 9.67 -7.35 -12.75
CA TYR A 102 8.37 -7.92 -13.10
C TYR A 102 7.22 -7.06 -12.56
N ILE A 103 7.22 -6.72 -11.27
CA ILE A 103 6.18 -5.90 -10.65
C ILE A 103 6.06 -4.54 -11.35
N GLN A 104 7.19 -3.89 -11.66
CA GLN A 104 7.20 -2.62 -12.37
C GLN A 104 6.51 -2.71 -13.73
N ARG A 105 6.87 -3.72 -14.54
CA ARG A 105 6.26 -3.95 -15.86
C ARG A 105 4.78 -4.29 -15.74
N TYR A 106 4.43 -5.17 -14.80
CA TYR A 106 3.07 -5.62 -14.59
C TYR A 106 2.15 -4.46 -14.19
N LEU A 107 2.55 -3.62 -13.23
CA LEU A 107 1.77 -2.46 -12.77
C LEU A 107 1.67 -1.35 -13.82
N ARG A 108 2.69 -1.21 -14.69
CA ARG A 108 2.63 -0.26 -15.81
C ARG A 108 1.54 -0.66 -16.80
N ASP A 109 1.45 -1.95 -17.08
CA ASP A 109 0.56 -2.50 -18.10
C ASP A 109 -0.86 -2.78 -17.51
N HIS A 110 -0.98 -2.96 -16.18
CA HIS A 110 -2.23 -3.24 -15.47
C HIS A 110 -2.41 -2.31 -14.25
N ARG A 111 -2.83 -1.06 -14.50
CA ARG A 111 -2.95 -0.04 -13.44
C ARG A 111 -4.00 -0.37 -12.38
N ASP A 112 -5.11 -0.99 -12.81
CA ASP A 112 -6.26 -1.29 -11.95
C ASP A 112 -6.18 -2.69 -11.28
N THR A 113 -5.02 -3.34 -11.35
CA THR A 113 -4.82 -4.65 -10.71
C THR A 113 -5.06 -4.57 -9.21
N THR A 114 -5.76 -5.57 -8.66
CA THR A 114 -5.91 -5.75 -7.22
C THR A 114 -4.69 -6.46 -6.62
N TRP A 115 -4.52 -6.37 -5.30
CA TRP A 115 -3.46 -7.10 -4.61
C TRP A 115 -3.54 -8.61 -4.87
N GLU A 116 -4.74 -9.19 -4.81
CA GLU A 116 -4.94 -10.63 -5.03
C GLU A 116 -4.51 -11.08 -6.43
N GLN A 117 -4.80 -10.27 -7.45
CA GLN A 117 -4.34 -10.54 -8.82
C GLN A 117 -2.82 -10.49 -8.93
N LEU A 118 -2.19 -9.47 -8.36
CA LEU A 118 -0.73 -9.34 -8.36
C LEU A 118 -0.09 -10.51 -7.59
N LYS A 119 -0.62 -10.85 -6.42
CA LYS A 119 -0.17 -11.97 -5.58
C LYS A 119 -0.26 -13.29 -6.33
N LYS A 120 -1.34 -13.54 -7.09
CA LYS A 120 -1.49 -14.74 -7.92
C LYS A 120 -0.40 -14.82 -9.00
N GLU A 121 -0.17 -13.73 -9.73
CA GLU A 121 0.87 -13.65 -10.75
C GLU A 121 2.29 -13.83 -10.17
N LEU A 122 2.55 -13.22 -9.02
CA LEU A 122 3.81 -13.38 -8.31
C LEU A 122 4.01 -14.82 -7.81
N THR A 123 2.96 -15.43 -7.26
CA THR A 123 3.00 -16.82 -6.78
C THR A 123 3.27 -17.79 -7.91
N SER A 124 2.64 -17.59 -9.08
CA SER A 124 2.86 -18.43 -10.26
C SER A 124 4.30 -18.38 -10.78
N ARG A 125 5.01 -17.25 -10.63
CA ARG A 125 6.34 -17.03 -11.22
C ARG A 125 7.51 -17.19 -10.25
N PHE A 126 7.32 -16.75 -9.01
CA PHE A 126 8.36 -16.66 -7.98
C PHE A 126 8.05 -17.50 -6.73
N GLY A 127 6.84 -18.05 -6.63
CA GLY A 127 6.48 -19.00 -5.59
C GLY A 127 7.12 -20.37 -5.83
N GLU A 128 7.36 -21.10 -4.74
CA GLU A 128 7.65 -22.52 -4.83
C GLU A 128 6.40 -23.25 -5.31
N ILE A 129 6.50 -23.97 -6.43
CA ILE A 129 5.43 -24.83 -6.92
C ILE A 129 5.32 -26.01 -5.94
N THR A 130 4.41 -25.90 -4.99
CA THR A 130 4.02 -27.01 -4.14
C THR A 130 2.96 -27.80 -4.90
N ASP A 131 3.27 -29.04 -5.28
CA ASP A 131 2.28 -29.95 -5.88
C ASP A 131 1.12 -30.16 -4.88
N PRO A 132 -0.13 -29.82 -5.23
CA PRO A 132 -1.30 -30.04 -4.38
C PRO A 132 -1.42 -31.49 -3.89
N GLN A 133 -0.99 -32.46 -4.70
CA GLN A 133 -0.98 -33.88 -4.31
C GLN A 133 0.08 -34.18 -3.23
N HIS A 134 1.23 -33.52 -3.32
CA HIS A 134 2.25 -33.60 -2.29
C HIS A 134 1.74 -33.00 -0.97
N ALA A 135 1.12 -31.82 -1.01
CA ALA A 135 0.50 -31.20 0.16
C ALA A 135 -0.63 -32.05 0.75
N SER A 136 -1.49 -32.66 -0.09
CA SER A 136 -2.55 -33.59 0.36
C SER A 136 -1.97 -34.83 1.04
N THR A 137 -0.86 -35.36 0.52
CA THR A 137 -0.16 -36.50 1.12
C THR A 137 0.39 -36.13 2.49
N LEU A 138 1.03 -34.97 2.61
CA LEU A 138 1.51 -34.46 3.89
C LEU A 138 0.35 -34.23 4.88
N LEU A 139 -0.78 -33.70 4.41
CA LEU A 139 -1.96 -33.44 5.25
C LEU A 139 -2.50 -34.72 5.89
N ARG A 140 -2.54 -35.83 5.13
CA ARG A 140 -2.96 -37.14 5.65
C ARG A 140 -1.99 -37.72 6.66
N GLN A 141 -0.72 -37.33 6.60
CA GLN A 141 0.34 -37.80 7.49
C GLN A 141 0.56 -36.89 8.70
N LEU A 142 0.00 -35.68 8.67
CA LEU A 142 0.16 -34.71 9.74
C LEU A 142 -0.45 -35.25 11.05
N LYS A 143 0.36 -35.24 12.10
CA LYS A 143 -0.02 -35.61 13.46
C LYS A 143 0.51 -34.58 14.43
N GLN A 144 -0.26 -34.27 15.47
CA GLN A 144 0.18 -33.41 16.54
C GLN A 144 1.43 -34.00 17.20
N LYS A 145 2.49 -33.20 17.34
CA LYS A 145 3.70 -33.62 18.04
C LYS A 145 3.49 -33.57 19.56
N GLY A 146 4.26 -34.36 20.31
CA GLY A 146 4.13 -34.44 21.77
C GLY A 146 4.48 -33.13 22.51
N ASP A 147 5.24 -32.25 21.86
CA ASP A 147 5.67 -30.94 22.36
C ASP A 147 4.86 -29.76 21.76
N GLU A 148 3.86 -30.05 20.94
CA GLU A 148 3.07 -29.05 20.21
C GLU A 148 1.72 -28.79 20.88
N SER A 149 1.34 -27.52 21.04
CA SER A 149 0.01 -27.17 21.54
C SER A 149 -1.06 -27.43 20.48
N VAL A 150 -2.30 -27.65 20.94
CA VAL A 150 -3.44 -27.89 20.03
C VAL A 150 -3.65 -26.72 19.07
N GLN A 151 -3.38 -25.49 19.51
CA GLN A 151 -3.48 -24.28 18.69
C GLN A 151 -2.43 -24.28 17.57
N ILE A 152 -1.16 -24.59 17.88
CA ILE A 152 -0.10 -24.64 16.87
C ILE A 152 -0.38 -25.76 15.87
N TYR A 153 -0.86 -26.91 16.36
CA TYR A 153 -1.28 -28.01 15.50
C TYR A 153 -2.43 -27.63 14.56
N ALA A 154 -3.46 -26.93 15.06
CA ALA A 154 -4.59 -26.47 14.26
C ALA A 154 -4.14 -25.48 13.16
N GLU A 155 -3.24 -24.56 13.48
CA GLU A 155 -2.66 -23.63 12.50
C GLU A 155 -1.84 -24.38 11.43
N ASN A 156 -1.04 -25.36 11.82
CA ASN A 156 -0.27 -26.19 10.89
C ASN A 156 -1.19 -27.01 9.96
N LEU A 157 -2.27 -27.57 10.52
CA LEU A 157 -3.31 -28.28 9.76
C LEU A 157 -3.98 -27.35 8.74
N LEU A 158 -4.36 -26.14 9.15
CA LEU A 158 -5.02 -25.16 8.30
C LEU A 158 -4.10 -24.68 7.16
N ASN A 159 -2.84 -24.36 7.47
CA ASN A 159 -1.86 -23.95 6.47
C ASN A 159 -1.67 -25.04 5.40
N LEU A 160 -1.54 -26.30 5.81
CA LEU A 160 -1.33 -27.41 4.88
C LEU A 160 -2.59 -27.76 4.08
N ALA A 161 -3.78 -27.60 4.67
CA ALA A 161 -5.04 -27.72 3.97
C ALA A 161 -5.18 -26.67 2.87
N ASN A 162 -4.85 -25.40 3.16
CA ASN A 162 -4.87 -24.33 2.17
C ASN A 162 -3.93 -24.61 0.99
N GLU A 163 -2.78 -25.25 1.23
CA GLU A 163 -1.87 -25.66 0.16
C GLU A 163 -2.45 -26.81 -0.68
N ALA A 164 -2.98 -27.84 -0.02
CA ALA A 164 -3.56 -29.01 -0.67
C ALA A 164 -4.80 -28.70 -1.52
N TYR A 165 -5.53 -27.64 -1.18
CA TYR A 165 -6.79 -27.25 -1.83
C TYR A 165 -6.73 -25.87 -2.51
N SER A 166 -5.53 -25.34 -2.75
CA SER A 166 -5.32 -24.01 -3.36
C SER A 166 -5.96 -23.84 -4.75
N ASP A 167 -6.20 -24.93 -5.48
CA ASP A 167 -6.86 -24.92 -6.80
C ASP A 167 -8.40 -24.79 -6.73
N LEU A 168 -9.03 -25.11 -5.59
CA LEU A 168 -10.50 -25.10 -5.47
C LEU A 168 -11.07 -23.68 -5.37
N ASP A 169 -10.33 -22.72 -4.80
CA ASP A 169 -10.76 -21.32 -4.68
C ASP A 169 -10.79 -20.60 -6.04
N GLY A 170 -9.99 -21.05 -7.02
CA GLY A 170 -9.98 -20.46 -8.36
C GLY A 170 -11.08 -20.95 -9.30
N HIS A 171 -11.76 -22.06 -8.98
CA HIS A 171 -12.76 -22.67 -9.86
C HIS A 171 -14.18 -22.13 -9.62
N ASN A 172 -14.48 -21.59 -8.44
CA ASN A 172 -15.80 -21.03 -8.13
C ASN A 172 -16.04 -19.65 -8.77
N GLU A 173 -15.01 -18.83 -9.00
CA GLU A 173 -15.17 -17.53 -9.68
C GLU A 173 -15.44 -17.66 -11.20
N ALA A 174 -15.07 -18.79 -11.81
CA ALA A 174 -15.29 -19.03 -13.24
C ALA A 174 -16.74 -19.47 -13.56
N MET A 175 -17.50 -19.94 -12.56
CA MET A 175 -18.91 -20.29 -12.74
C MET A 175 -19.87 -19.12 -12.48
N GLU A 176 -19.49 -18.10 -11.72
CA GLU A 176 -20.37 -16.93 -11.47
C GLU A 176 -20.38 -15.90 -12.61
N LYS A 177 -19.40 -15.91 -13.53
CA LYS A 177 -19.39 -15.03 -14.72
C LYS A 177 -20.06 -15.63 -15.96
N GLY A 178 -20.71 -16.78 -15.80
CA GLY A 178 -21.43 -17.49 -16.85
C GLY A 178 -22.90 -17.70 -16.51
N ASN A 179 -23.64 -16.61 -16.28
CA ASN A 179 -25.11 -16.61 -16.35
C ASN A 179 -25.65 -15.22 -16.69
#